data_AF-B1C702-F1
#
_entry.id   AF-B1C702-F1
#
_cell.length_a   1.000
_cell.length_b   1.000
_cell.length_c   1.000
_cell.angle_alpha   90.00
_cell.angle_beta   90.00
_cell.angle_gamma   90.00
#
_symmetry.space_group_name_H-M   'P 1'
#
loop_
_entity.id
_entity.type
_entity.pdbx_description
1 polymer ?
#
loop_
_entity_poly.entity_id
_entity_poly.type
_entity_poly.pdbx_seq_one_letter_code
_entity_poly.pdbx_strand_id
1 'polypeptide(L)'
;MKKLKLLLMVLKRTKADKILIGFVFYIVLSSILFAVFEPGITSVMSGLWYSYSVISTVGFGDIVAVTFIGKILSILLTMYSIIVIAIITGVVVNFYTEINKFQRKETLAVFMDKLERLPDLSEEELEEISGKIKDLR
;
A
#
# COMPACT_ATOMS: atom_id res chain seq x y z
N MET A 1 -11.92 9.62 -10.74
CA MET A 1 -12.60 9.68 -9.42
C MET A 1 -12.96 8.32 -8.82
N LYS A 2 -13.47 7.32 -9.57
CA LYS A 2 -13.85 5.99 -9.02
C LYS A 2 -12.68 5.22 -8.37
N LYS A 3 -11.49 5.22 -8.99
CA LYS A 3 -10.29 4.51 -8.49
C LYS A 3 -9.75 5.08 -7.17
N LEU A 4 -9.74 6.40 -6.99
CA LEU A 4 -9.31 7.04 -5.74
C LEU A 4 -10.28 6.73 -4.58
N LYS A 5 -11.59 6.74 -4.84
CA LYS A 5 -12.59 6.32 -3.86
C LYS A 5 -12.43 4.85 -3.45
N LEU A 6 -12.11 3.97 -4.40
CA LEU A 6 -11.83 2.56 -4.13
C LEU A 6 -10.61 2.39 -3.21
N LEU A 7 -9.50 3.09 -3.49
CA LEU A 7 -8.30 3.05 -2.65
C LEU A 7 -8.58 3.56 -1.22
N LEU A 8 -9.25 4.72 -1.10
CA LEU A 8 -9.62 5.28 0.20
C LEU A 8 -10.57 4.35 0.99
N MET A 9 -11.48 3.67 0.30
CA MET A 9 -12.37 2.68 0.90
C MET A 9 -11.57 1.47 1.40
N VAL A 10 -10.59 0.97 0.63
CA VAL A 10 -9.71 -0.12 1.06
C VAL A 10 -8.91 0.28 2.30
N LEU A 11 -8.29 1.47 2.30
CA LEU A 11 -7.53 2.01 3.43
C LEU A 11 -8.37 2.11 4.72
N LYS A 12 -9.59 2.68 4.63
CA LYS A 12 -10.49 2.82 5.78
C LYS A 12 -10.99 1.48 6.29
N ARG A 13 -11.25 0.53 5.39
CA ARG A 13 -11.73 -0.81 5.76
C ARG A 13 -10.66 -1.61 6.49
N THR A 14 -9.39 -1.45 6.12
CA THR A 14 -8.25 -2.11 6.78
C THR A 14 -7.74 -1.36 8.00
N LYS A 15 -8.29 -0.17 8.32
CA LYS A 15 -7.78 0.77 9.33
C LYS A 15 -6.33 1.20 9.08
N ALA A 16 -5.81 0.98 7.87
CA ALA A 16 -4.44 1.32 7.50
C ALA A 16 -4.23 2.84 7.50
N ASP A 17 -5.29 3.62 7.25
CA ASP A 17 -5.28 5.08 7.37
C ASP A 17 -4.83 5.56 8.75
N LYS A 18 -5.37 4.97 9.83
CA LYS A 18 -5.00 5.33 11.21
C LYS A 18 -3.55 4.97 11.53
N ILE A 19 -3.10 3.81 11.07
CA ILE A 19 -1.72 3.34 11.29
C ILE A 19 -0.72 4.23 10.55
N LEU A 20 -1.02 4.61 9.31
CA LEU A 20 -0.19 5.50 8.50
C LEU A 20 -0.11 6.90 9.10
N ILE A 21 -1.25 7.47 9.52
CA ILE A 21 -1.28 8.77 10.18
C ILE A 21 -0.47 8.73 11.48
N GLY A 22 -0.66 7.69 12.30
CA GLY A 22 0.12 7.48 13.51
C GLY A 22 1.61 7.38 13.24
N PHE A 23 2.01 6.72 12.15
CA PHE A 23 3.41 6.61 11.76
C PHE A 23 4.02 7.96 11.36
N VAL A 24 3.29 8.81 10.65
CA VAL A 24 3.75 10.17 10.33
C VAL A 24 3.99 10.98 11.62
N PHE A 25 3.06 10.93 12.58
CA PHE A 25 3.27 11.57 13.88
C PHE A 25 4.47 10.98 14.62
N TYR A 26 4.65 9.66 14.57
CA TYR A 26 5.75 8.98 15.22
C TYR A 26 7.11 9.35 14.62
N ILE A 27 7.21 9.57 13.30
CA ILE A 27 8.43 10.07 12.64
C ILE A 27 8.78 11.47 13.15
N VAL A 28 7.80 12.38 13.20
CA VAL A 28 8.03 13.75 13.68
C VAL A 28 8.47 13.74 15.14
N LEU A 29 7.79 12.95 15.98
CA LEU A 29 8.15 12.77 17.38
C LEU A 29 9.58 12.20 17.53
N SER A 30 9.89 11.13 16.79
CA SER A 30 11.22 10.52 16.82
C SER A 30 12.30 11.50 16.38
N SER A 31 12.03 12.32 15.37
CA SER A 31 12.97 13.34 14.89
C SER A 31 13.27 14.41 15.94
N ILE A 32 12.27 14.80 16.74
CA ILE A 32 12.47 15.71 17.89
C ILE A 32 13.30 15.00 18.96
N LEU A 33 12.97 13.75 19.31
CA LEU A 33 13.71 13.00 20.32
C LEU A 33 15.17 12.77 19.92
N PHE A 34 15.44 12.45 18.65
CA PHE A 34 16.80 12.37 18.14
C PHE A 34 17.53 13.70 18.28
N ALA A 35 16.89 14.82 17.95
CA ALA A 35 17.52 16.14 18.11
C ALA A 35 17.84 16.51 19.58
N VAL A 36 17.15 15.89 20.54
CA VAL A 36 17.38 16.10 21.98
C VAL A 36 18.45 15.15 22.53
N PHE A 37 18.45 13.89 22.11
CA PHE A 37 19.27 12.85 22.71
C PHE A 37 20.53 12.51 21.93
N GLU A 38 20.65 12.87 20.65
CA GLU A 38 21.81 12.57 19.82
C GLU A 38 22.66 13.82 19.55
N PRO A 39 23.92 13.88 20.03
CA PRO A 39 24.79 15.04 19.83
C PRO A 39 25.05 15.38 18.34
N GLY A 40 25.03 14.37 17.47
CA GLY A 40 25.22 14.54 16.03
C GLY A 40 23.97 14.99 15.28
N ILE A 41 22.82 15.12 15.96
CA ILE A 41 21.55 15.52 15.37
C ILE A 41 21.13 16.83 16.04
N THR A 42 21.43 17.96 15.40
CA THR A 42 21.29 19.28 16.03
C THR A 42 19.97 19.98 15.76
N SER A 43 19.14 19.43 14.87
CA SER A 43 17.84 19.99 14.50
C SER A 43 16.80 18.91 14.20
N VAL A 44 15.52 19.28 14.28
CA VAL A 44 14.41 18.39 13.88
C VAL A 44 14.54 17.97 12.40
N MET A 45 15.05 18.86 11.54
CA MET A 45 15.26 18.55 10.12
C MET A 45 16.34 17.49 9.92
N SER A 46 17.46 17.57 10.64
CA SER A 46 18.47 16.49 10.65
C SER A 46 17.93 15.19 11.26
N GLY A 47 17.03 15.28 12.25
CA GLY A 47 16.34 14.12 12.81
C GLY A 47 15.38 13.45 11.82
N LEU A 48 14.70 14.24 10.99
CA LEU A 48 13.85 13.76 9.89
C LEU A 48 14.70 13.09 8.80
N TRP A 49 15.83 13.69 8.45
CA TRP A 49 16.80 13.10 7.51
C TRP A 49 17.34 11.77 8.01
N TYR A 50 17.75 11.70 9.28
CA TYR A 50 18.16 10.44 9.91
C TYR A 50 17.03 9.41 9.91
N SER A 51 15.81 9.81 10.29
CA SER A 51 14.65 8.91 10.28
C SER A 51 14.36 8.37 8.88
N TYR A 52 14.46 9.22 7.85
CA TYR A 52 14.34 8.82 6.45
C TYR A 52 15.42 7.80 6.05
N SER A 53 16.69 8.02 6.41
CA SER A 53 17.77 7.11 6.04
C SER A 53 17.62 5.72 6.69
N VAL A 54 17.10 5.67 7.93
CA VAL A 54 16.78 4.42 8.64
C VAL A 54 15.55 3.73 8.04
N ILE A 55 14.44 4.44 7.86
CA ILE A 55 13.17 3.88 7.34
C ILE A 55 13.34 3.35 5.92
N SER A 56 14.06 4.07 5.07
CA SER A 56 14.35 3.67 3.70
C SER A 56 15.34 2.50 3.61
N THR A 57 15.97 2.12 4.73
CA THR A 57 17.04 1.12 4.81
C THR A 57 18.29 1.47 3.99
N VAL A 58 18.42 2.72 3.53
CA VAL A 58 19.58 3.18 2.75
C VAL A 58 20.80 3.36 3.66
N GLY A 59 20.60 3.98 4.83
CA GLY A 59 21.65 4.12 5.84
C GLY A 59 22.92 4.82 5.35
N PHE A 60 22.80 6.05 4.83
CA PHE A 60 23.91 6.83 4.27
C PHE A 60 25.14 6.95 5.19
N GLY A 61 24.96 6.87 6.51
CA GLY A 61 26.04 6.87 7.49
C GLY A 61 26.68 8.24 7.76
N ASP A 62 26.14 9.30 7.15
CA ASP A 62 26.49 10.71 7.38
C ASP A 62 26.05 11.18 8.77
N ILE A 63 24.90 10.70 9.24
CA ILE A 63 24.37 10.93 10.58
C ILE A 63 24.00 9.58 11.20
N VAL A 64 24.43 9.33 12.43
CA VAL A 64 24.21 8.07 13.14
C VAL A 64 23.82 8.29 14.60
N ALA A 65 22.98 7.41 15.14
CA ALA A 65 22.66 7.38 16.56
C ALA A 65 23.78 6.66 17.34
N VAL A 66 24.44 7.39 18.24
CA VAL A 66 25.56 6.89 19.03
C VAL A 66 25.18 6.61 20.48
N THR A 67 24.18 7.32 21.01
CA THR A 67 23.75 7.15 22.40
C THR A 67 22.91 5.90 22.61
N PHE A 68 22.85 5.43 23.85
CA PHE A 68 22.01 4.28 24.20
C PHE A 68 20.52 4.53 23.89
N ILE A 69 20.02 5.72 24.24
CA ILE A 69 18.62 6.10 24.00
C ILE A 69 18.34 6.20 22.49
N GLY A 70 19.20 6.88 21.72
CA GLY A 70 19.00 6.99 20.28
C GLY A 70 19.06 5.64 19.58
N LYS A 71 19.94 4.71 20.00
CA LYS A 71 19.93 3.34 19.46
C LYS A 71 18.60 2.62 19.71
N ILE A 72 18.01 2.74 20.90
CA ILE A 72 16.67 2.19 21.19
C ILE A 72 15.61 2.84 20.30
N LEU A 73 15.64 4.18 20.16
CA LEU A 73 14.70 4.89 19.28
C LEU A 73 14.82 4.41 17.83
N SER A 74 16.03 4.18 17.32
CA SER A 74 16.27 3.67 15.96
C SER A 74 15.75 2.24 15.76
N ILE A 75 15.87 1.38 16.79
CA ILE A 75 15.29 0.03 16.76
C ILE A 75 13.77 0.12 16.66
N LEU A 76 13.14 0.92 17.52
CA LEU A 76 11.68 1.09 17.52
C LEU A 76 11.17 1.69 16.20
N LEU A 77 11.91 2.67 15.66
CA LEU A 77 11.63 3.27 14.35
C LEU A 77 11.66 2.24 13.23
N THR A 78 12.67 1.38 13.23
CA THR A 78 12.82 0.31 12.23
C THR A 78 11.70 -0.74 12.36
N MET A 79 11.34 -1.14 13.58
CA MET A 79 10.26 -2.11 13.79
C MET A 79 8.92 -1.58 13.27
N TYR A 80 8.59 -0.32 13.57
CA TYR A 80 7.34 0.28 13.10
C TYR A 80 7.38 0.48 11.57
N SER A 81 8.51 0.91 11.00
CA SER A 81 8.61 1.09 9.54
C SER A 81 8.35 -0.21 8.77
N ILE A 82 8.87 -1.35 9.24
CA ILE A 82 8.64 -2.67 8.63
C ILE A 82 7.15 -3.01 8.61
N ILE A 83 6.44 -2.79 9.74
CA ILE A 83 4.99 -3.03 9.82
C ILE A 83 4.24 -2.16 8.80
N VAL A 84 4.61 -0.88 8.70
CA VAL A 84 3.97 0.06 7.79
C VAL A 84 4.21 -0.31 6.32
N ILE A 85 5.44 -0.67 5.96
CA ILE A 85 5.77 -1.12 4.60
C ILE A 85 4.98 -2.38 4.22
N ALA A 86 4.84 -3.34 5.15
CA ALA A 86 4.04 -4.54 4.94
C ALA A 86 2.56 -4.21 4.72
N ILE A 87 1.99 -3.28 5.51
CA ILE A 87 0.61 -2.84 5.36
C ILE A 87 0.39 -2.13 4.01
N ILE A 88 1.29 -1.22 3.62
CA ILE A 88 1.21 -0.53 2.32
C ILE A 88 1.20 -1.55 1.18
N THR A 89 2.10 -2.52 1.23
CA THR A 89 2.16 -3.62 0.25
C THR A 89 0.84 -4.38 0.18
N GLY A 90 0.29 -4.76 1.35
CA GLY A 90 -1.00 -5.45 1.43
C GLY A 90 -2.18 -4.63 0.88
N VAL A 91 -2.20 -3.32 1.14
CA VAL A 91 -3.22 -2.40 0.60
C VAL A 91 -3.15 -2.34 -0.92
N VAL A 92 -1.94 -2.25 -1.50
CA VAL A 92 -1.74 -2.24 -2.95
C VAL A 92 -2.22 -3.53 -3.58
N VAL A 93 -1.81 -4.69 -3.03
CA VAL A 93 -2.25 -6.00 -3.53
C VAL A 93 -3.77 -6.15 -3.46
N ASN A 94 -4.39 -5.74 -2.34
CA ASN A 94 -5.83 -5.80 -2.19
C ASN A 94 -6.56 -4.86 -3.16
N PHE A 95 -6.04 -3.66 -3.38
CA PHE A 95 -6.59 -2.72 -4.35
C PHE A 95 -6.58 -3.29 -5.78
N TYR A 96 -5.48 -3.89 -6.23
CA TYR A 96 -5.41 -4.56 -7.53
C TYR A 96 -6.36 -5.75 -7.61
N THR A 97 -6.45 -6.54 -6.53
CA THR A 97 -7.36 -7.68 -6.44
C THR A 97 -8.82 -7.24 -6.60
N GLU A 98 -9.22 -6.15 -5.94
CA GLU A 98 -10.59 -5.61 -6.05
C GLU A 98 -10.88 -5.04 -7.44
N ILE A 99 -9.89 -4.40 -8.09
CA ILE A 99 -10.01 -3.97 -9.49
C ILE A 99 -10.25 -5.17 -10.41
N ASN A 100 -9.48 -6.25 -10.26
CA ASN A 100 -9.60 -7.43 -11.11
C ASN A 100 -10.93 -8.15 -10.89
N LYS A 101 -11.41 -8.22 -9.63
CA LYS A 101 -12.76 -8.75 -9.32
C LYS A 101 -13.86 -7.93 -9.98
N PHE A 102 -13.74 -6.60 -10.00
CA PHE A 102 -14.75 -5.73 -10.59
C PHE A 102 -14.85 -5.95 -12.11
N GLN A 103 -13.69 -6.01 -12.79
CA GLN A 103 -13.64 -6.32 -14.23
C GLN A 103 -14.21 -7.71 -14.53
N ARG A 104 -13.85 -8.74 -13.73
CA ARG A 104 -14.37 -10.10 -13.92
C ARG A 104 -15.89 -10.17 -13.75
N LYS A 105 -16.46 -9.45 -12.79
CA LYS A 105 -17.91 -9.40 -12.60
C LYS A 105 -18.62 -8.73 -13.78
N GLU A 106 -18.05 -7.66 -14.33
CA GLU A 106 -18.59 -6.98 -15.50
C GLU A 106 -18.58 -7.90 -16.73
N THR A 107 -17.46 -8.60 -16.97
CA THR A 107 -17.37 -9.62 -18.03
C THR A 107 -18.39 -10.75 -17.84
N LEU A 108 -18.55 -11.26 -16.61
CA LEU A 108 -19.53 -12.30 -16.31
C LEU A 108 -20.98 -11.80 -16.49
N ALA A 109 -21.28 -10.55 -16.14
CA ALA A 109 -22.61 -9.98 -16.33
C ALA A 109 -22.97 -9.88 -17.82
N VAL A 110 -22.04 -9.40 -18.66
CA VAL A 110 -22.23 -9.36 -20.12
C VAL A 110 -22.41 -10.77 -20.69
N PHE A 111 -21.62 -11.72 -20.20
CA PHE A 111 -21.75 -13.12 -20.61
C PHE A 111 -23.10 -13.73 -20.22
N MET A 112 -23.58 -13.47 -19.00
CA MET A 112 -24.89 -13.93 -18.54
C MET A 112 -26.04 -13.32 -19.35
N ASP A 113 -25.97 -12.04 -19.72
CA ASP A 113 -26.95 -11.39 -20.58
C ASP A 113 -27.02 -12.03 -21.97
N LYS A 114 -25.86 -12.35 -22.57
CA LYS A 114 -25.81 -13.13 -23.82
C LYS A 114 -26.43 -14.53 -23.64
N LEU A 115 -26.22 -15.18 -22.49
CA LEU A 115 -26.84 -16.48 -22.22
C LEU A 115 -28.37 -16.42 -22.05
N GLU A 116 -28.90 -15.35 -21.46
CA GLU A 116 -30.36 -15.17 -21.33
C GLU A 116 -31.04 -14.99 -22.69
N ARG A 117 -30.33 -14.41 -23.67
CA ARG A 117 -30.80 -14.21 -25.05
C ARG A 117 -30.25 -15.24 -26.02
N LEU A 118 -29.87 -16.42 -25.54
CA LEU A 118 -29.35 -17.53 -26.36
C LEU A 118 -30.11 -17.77 -27.68
N PRO A 119 -31.46 -17.77 -27.70
CA PRO A 119 -32.22 -18.02 -28.93
C PRO A 119 -32.11 -16.91 -29.98
N ASP A 120 -31.75 -15.69 -29.56
CA ASP A 120 -31.70 -14.49 -30.39
C ASP A 120 -30.28 -14.16 -30.89
N LEU A 121 -29.27 -14.95 -30.49
CA LEU A 121 -27.88 -14.76 -30.89
C LEU A 121 -27.64 -15.19 -32.35
N SER A 122 -26.85 -14.39 -33.07
CA SER A 122 -26.35 -14.77 -34.39
C SER A 122 -25.29 -15.88 -34.31
N GLU A 123 -25.07 -16.62 -35.41
CA GLU A 123 -24.01 -17.65 -35.47
C GLU A 123 -22.61 -17.07 -35.20
N GLU A 124 -22.33 -15.86 -35.67
CA GLU A 124 -21.06 -15.15 -35.40
C GLU A 124 -20.85 -14.88 -33.91
N GLU A 125 -21.90 -14.47 -33.18
CA GLU A 125 -21.83 -14.24 -31.74
C GLU A 125 -21.67 -15.54 -30.94
N LEU A 126 -22.26 -16.63 -31.40
CA LEU A 126 -22.09 -17.97 -30.82
C LEU A 126 -20.65 -18.49 -31.01
N GLU A 127 -20.07 -18.28 -32.20
CA GLU A 127 -18.67 -18.60 -32.45
C GLU A 127 -17.71 -17.76 -31.60
N GLU A 128 -17.98 -16.46 -31.45
CA GLU A 128 -17.20 -15.57 -30.58
C GLU A 128 -17.20 -16.06 -29.12
N ILE A 129 -18.37 -16.47 -28.60
CA ILE A 129 -18.50 -17.02 -27.25
C ILE A 129 -17.75 -18.36 -27.12
N SER A 130 -17.95 -19.26 -28.08
CA SER A 130 -17.31 -20.58 -28.11
C SER A 130 -15.78 -20.47 -28.15
N GLY A 131 -15.25 -19.54 -28.95
CA GLY A 131 -13.83 -19.22 -29.01
C GLY A 131 -13.29 -18.72 -27.66
N LYS A 132 -13.96 -17.73 -27.06
CA LYS A 132 -13.57 -17.20 -25.74
C LYS A 132 -13.58 -18.27 -24.64
N ILE A 133 -14.50 -19.22 -24.67
CA ILE A 133 -14.55 -20.33 -23.70
C ILE A 133 -13.42 -21.34 -23.94
N LYS A 134 -13.09 -21.65 -25.20
CA LYS A 134 -11.95 -22.52 -25.52
C LYS A 134 -10.64 -21.94 -25.01
N ASP A 135 -10.45 -20.63 -25.10
CA ASP A 135 -9.25 -19.94 -24.60
C ASP A 135 -9.17 -19.86 -23.07
N LEU A 136 -10.30 -20.07 -22.36
CA LEU A 136 -10.39 -20.09 -20.90
C LEU A 136 -10.16 -21.49 -20.29
N ARG A 137 -10.17 -22.55 -21.10
CA ARG A 137 -9.97 -23.95 -20.69
C ARG A 137 -8.51 -24.36 -20.79
#